data_AF-A0A2E5AZV8-F1
#
_entry.id   AF-A0A2E5AZV8-F1
#
_cell.length_a   1.000
_cell.length_b   1.000
_cell.length_c   1.000
_cell.angle_alpha   90.00
_cell.angle_beta   90.00
_cell.angle_gamma   90.00
#
_symmetry.space_group_name_H-M   'P 1'
#
loop_
_entity.id
_entity.type
_entity.pdbx_description
1 polymer ?
#
loop_
_entity_poly.entity_id
_entity_poly.type
_entity_poly.pdbx_seq_one_letter_code
_entity_poly.pdbx_strand_id
1 'polypeptide(L)'
;MNPYYYLFYRLNQFFNKENNNEWGPIFGISVFLGWNLVIVYITILPITEANYNGAFKTIFIIILALIFLVNSILFLNKKRLKEIMDYSNKESKSARKLYGSYIIIYILISFGLIFYI
;
A
#
# COMPACT_ATOMS: atom_id res chain seq x y z
N MET A 1 6.82 7.06 13.39
CA MET A 1 5.46 6.81 12.84
C MET A 1 5.35 5.36 12.33
N ASN A 2 4.13 4.83 12.15
CA ASN A 2 3.90 3.57 11.45
C ASN A 2 4.42 3.68 10.00
N PRO A 3 5.33 2.79 9.52
CA PRO A 3 5.84 2.80 8.15
C PRO A 3 4.74 2.81 7.08
N TYR A 4 3.59 2.21 7.38
CA TYR A 4 2.41 2.20 6.52
C TYR A 4 1.86 3.62 6.26
N TYR A 5 1.71 4.43 7.31
CA TYR A 5 1.26 5.82 7.17
C TYR A 5 2.31 6.69 6.50
N TYR A 6 3.59 6.36 6.69
CA TYR A 6 4.68 7.05 6.02
C TYR A 6 4.70 6.74 4.51
N LEU A 7 4.39 5.50 4.11
CA LEU A 7 4.21 5.12 2.69
C LEU A 7 3.06 5.90 2.08
N PHE A 8 1.91 5.95 2.77
CA PHE A 8 0.77 6.75 2.33
C PHE A 8 1.12 8.23 2.19
N TYR A 9 1.81 8.83 3.17
CA TYR A 9 2.27 10.21 3.12
C TYR A 9 3.13 10.47 1.88
N ARG A 10 4.09 9.59 1.57
CA ARG A 10 4.92 9.72 0.37
C ARG A 10 4.09 9.63 -0.90
N LEU A 11 3.17 8.67 -0.99
CA LEU A 11 2.24 8.57 -2.12
C LEU A 11 1.39 9.84 -2.26
N ASN A 12 0.90 10.40 -1.15
CA ASN A 12 0.14 11.65 -1.14
C ASN A 12 0.98 12.84 -1.67
N GLN A 13 2.26 12.94 -1.32
CA GLN A 13 3.14 13.97 -1.88
C GLN A 13 3.37 13.82 -3.40
N PHE A 14 3.38 12.59 -3.91
CA PHE A 14 3.56 12.35 -5.34
C PHE A 14 2.28 12.59 -6.15
N PHE A 15 1.14 12.06 -5.69
CA PHE A 15 -0.11 12.04 -6.44
C PHE A 15 -1.08 13.19 -6.11
N ASN A 16 -0.93 13.86 -4.96
CA ASN A 16 -1.86 14.86 -4.47
C ASN A 16 -1.16 16.19 -4.17
N LYS A 17 -0.52 16.77 -5.19
CA LYS A 17 0.22 18.05 -5.05
C LYS A 17 -0.67 19.26 -4.73
N GLU A 18 -1.99 19.15 -4.94
CA GLU A 18 -2.95 20.26 -4.78
C GLU A 18 -4.07 19.96 -3.77
N ASN A 19 -3.91 18.96 -2.90
CA ASN A 19 -4.89 18.54 -1.89
C ASN A 19 -6.30 18.14 -2.41
N ASN A 20 -6.48 17.97 -3.72
CA ASN A 20 -7.77 17.67 -4.34
C ASN A 20 -7.97 16.21 -4.75
N ASN A 21 -6.95 15.35 -4.64
CA ASN A 21 -7.05 13.94 -5.04
C ASN A 21 -6.54 12.99 -3.95
N GLU A 22 -7.34 12.79 -2.91
CA GLU A 22 -7.08 11.79 -1.85
C GLU A 22 -7.28 10.35 -2.34
N TRP A 23 -8.07 10.15 -3.42
CA TRP A 23 -8.36 8.85 -3.99
C TRP A 23 -7.16 8.19 -4.68
N GLY A 24 -6.31 8.98 -5.35
CA GLY A 24 -5.10 8.49 -6.01
C GLY A 24 -4.15 7.77 -5.05
N PRO A 25 -3.72 8.41 -3.94
CA PRO A 25 -2.91 7.77 -2.91
C PRO A 25 -3.55 6.53 -2.28
N ILE A 26 -4.87 6.57 -2.01
CA ILE A 26 -5.62 5.43 -1.45
C ILE A 26 -5.63 4.25 -2.43
N PHE A 27 -5.85 4.52 -3.71
CA PHE A 27 -5.79 3.51 -4.75
C PHE A 27 -4.37 2.94 -4.87
N GLY A 28 -3.35 3.81 -4.92
CA GLY A 28 -1.95 3.40 -5.04
C GLY A 28 -1.50 2.47 -3.90
N ILE A 29 -1.81 2.81 -2.65
CA ILE A 29 -1.43 1.96 -1.51
C ILE A 29 -2.20 0.63 -1.50
N SER A 30 -3.48 0.66 -1.89
CA SER A 30 -4.31 -0.54 -2.00
C SER A 30 -3.82 -1.49 -3.08
N VAL A 31 -3.47 -0.97 -4.27
CA VAL A 31 -2.89 -1.76 -5.36
C VAL A 31 -1.53 -2.33 -4.93
N PHE A 32 -0.70 -1.53 -4.27
CA PHE A 32 0.62 -1.99 -3.81
C PHE A 32 0.51 -3.14 -2.78
N LEU A 33 -0.42 -3.04 -1.84
CA LEU A 33 -0.72 -4.14 -0.91
C LEU A 33 -1.30 -5.36 -1.64
N GLY A 34 -2.23 -5.14 -2.56
CA GLY A 34 -2.81 -6.20 -3.39
C GLY A 34 -1.74 -6.96 -4.18
N TRP A 35 -0.78 -6.24 -4.77
CA TRP A 35 0.37 -6.80 -5.47
C TRP A 35 1.20 -7.72 -4.58
N ASN A 36 1.57 -7.25 -3.39
CA ASN A 36 2.32 -8.06 -2.43
C ASN A 36 1.52 -9.29 -1.99
N LEU A 37 0.20 -9.17 -1.86
CA LEU A 37 -0.67 -10.28 -1.53
C LEU A 37 -0.68 -11.31 -2.66
N VAL A 38 -0.75 -10.90 -3.93
CA VAL A 38 -0.65 -11.80 -5.10
C VAL A 38 0.64 -12.60 -5.07
N ILE A 39 1.78 -11.92 -4.85
CA ILE A 39 3.10 -12.57 -4.76
C ILE A 39 3.06 -13.68 -3.71
N VAL A 40 2.62 -13.35 -2.48
CA VAL A 40 2.52 -14.32 -1.39
C VAL A 40 1.55 -15.46 -1.74
N TYR A 41 0.43 -15.12 -2.36
CA TYR A 41 -0.62 -16.08 -2.72
C TYR A 41 -0.12 -17.11 -3.74
N ILE A 42 0.60 -16.66 -4.78
CA ILE A 42 1.16 -17.53 -5.82
C ILE A 42 2.33 -18.37 -5.28
N THR A 43 3.18 -17.80 -4.42
CA THR A 43 4.36 -18.52 -3.92
C THR A 43 4.02 -19.58 -2.88
N ILE A 44 2.99 -19.35 -2.04
CA ILE A 44 2.64 -20.26 -0.93
C ILE A 44 1.60 -21.30 -1.33
N LEU A 45 0.62 -20.94 -2.15
CA LEU A 45 -0.45 -21.86 -2.53
C LEU A 45 -0.12 -22.53 -3.86
N PRO A 46 -0.30 -23.86 -3.99
CA PRO A 46 -0.18 -24.56 -5.26
C PRO A 46 -1.39 -24.23 -6.15
N ILE A 47 -1.41 -23.02 -6.68
CA ILE A 47 -2.47 -22.53 -7.56
C ILE A 47 -2.31 -23.22 -8.92
N THR A 48 -3.34 -23.93 -9.33
CA THR A 48 -3.49 -24.49 -10.67
C THR A 48 -4.54 -23.67 -11.42
N GLU A 49 -4.52 -23.68 -12.74
CA GLU A 49 -5.50 -22.92 -13.53
C GLU A 49 -6.96 -23.29 -13.19
N ALA A 50 -7.20 -24.57 -12.89
CA ALA A 50 -8.50 -25.09 -12.51
C ALA A 50 -8.97 -24.58 -11.13
N ASN A 51 -8.08 -24.46 -10.15
CA ASN A 51 -8.46 -23.97 -8.82
C ASN A 51 -8.54 -22.43 -8.78
N TYR A 52 -7.74 -21.72 -9.58
CA TYR A 52 -7.77 -20.28 -9.70
C TYR A 52 -9.11 -19.76 -10.22
N ASN A 53 -9.61 -20.33 -11.33
CA ASN A 53 -10.84 -19.87 -12.00
C ASN A 53 -12.13 -20.12 -11.20
N GLY A 54 -12.04 -20.81 -10.05
CA GLY A 54 -13.16 -21.04 -9.14
C GLY A 54 -13.16 -20.11 -7.92
N ALA A 55 -13.24 -20.69 -6.72
CA ALA A 55 -13.37 -19.95 -5.47
C ALA A 55 -12.18 -19.02 -5.18
N PHE A 56 -10.97 -19.38 -5.62
CA PHE A 56 -9.74 -18.62 -5.35
C PHE A 56 -9.80 -17.22 -5.96
N LYS A 57 -10.20 -17.07 -7.23
CA LYS A 57 -10.38 -15.75 -7.87
C LYS A 57 -11.41 -14.90 -7.13
N THR A 58 -12.55 -15.47 -6.75
CA THR A 58 -13.60 -14.74 -6.04
C THR A 58 -13.13 -14.28 -4.66
N ILE A 59 -12.49 -15.16 -3.87
CA ILE A 59 -11.92 -14.83 -2.57
C ILE A 59 -10.87 -13.74 -2.71
N PHE A 60 -10.00 -13.84 -3.72
CA PHE A 60 -8.97 -12.86 -3.98
C PHE A 60 -9.54 -11.47 -4.30
N ILE A 61 -10.55 -11.39 -5.17
CA ILE A 61 -11.23 -10.11 -5.48
C ILE A 61 -11.89 -9.52 -4.22
N ILE A 62 -12.52 -10.35 -3.39
CA ILE A 62 -13.11 -9.91 -2.11
C ILE A 62 -12.03 -9.34 -1.20
N ILE A 63 -10.88 -10.00 -1.07
CA ILE A 63 -9.75 -9.51 -0.26
C ILE A 63 -9.25 -8.16 -0.78
N LEU A 64 -9.08 -8.00 -2.10
CA LEU A 64 -8.67 -6.72 -2.70
C LEU A 64 -9.68 -5.60 -2.41
N ALA A 65 -10.98 -5.89 -2.54
CA ALA A 65 -12.04 -4.93 -2.24
C ALA A 65 -12.04 -4.53 -0.76
N LEU A 66 -11.84 -5.49 0.15
CA LEU A 66 -11.73 -5.22 1.59
C LEU A 66 -10.51 -4.36 1.93
N ILE A 67 -9.35 -4.64 1.32
CA ILE A 67 -8.14 -3.80 1.48
C ILE A 67 -8.43 -2.37 1.06
N PHE A 68 -9.05 -2.18 -0.11
CA PHE A 68 -9.41 -0.85 -0.60
C PHE A 68 -10.41 -0.13 0.33
N LEU A 69 -11.43 -0.83 0.83
CA LEU A 69 -12.40 -0.28 1.78
C LEU A 69 -11.75 0.14 3.10
N VAL A 70 -10.92 -0.72 3.69
CA VAL A 70 -10.19 -0.43 4.93
C VAL A 70 -9.31 0.80 4.74
N ASN A 71 -8.58 0.89 3.63
CA ASN A 71 -7.75 2.05 3.32
C ASN A 71 -8.57 3.32 3.09
N SER A 72 -9.71 3.20 2.43
CA SER A 72 -10.63 4.32 2.24
C SER A 72 -11.12 4.86 3.59
N ILE A 73 -11.61 3.99 4.48
CA ILE A 73 -12.05 4.39 5.83
C ILE A 73 -10.90 5.03 6.61
N LEU A 74 -9.70 4.46 6.49
CA LEU A 74 -8.55 4.89 7.27
C LEU A 74 -8.01 6.26 6.83
N PHE A 75 -7.97 6.54 5.53
CA PHE A 75 -7.33 7.72 4.96
C PHE A 75 -8.28 8.83 4.48
N LEU A 76 -9.58 8.55 4.25
CA LEU A 76 -10.59 9.60 4.00
C LEU A 76 -10.96 10.39 5.27
N ASN A 77 -10.56 9.90 6.45
CA ASN A 77 -10.73 10.66 7.68
C ASN A 77 -9.77 11.86 7.68
N LYS A 78 -10.29 13.04 7.28
CA LYS A 78 -9.52 14.28 7.17
C LYS A 78 -8.74 14.67 8.43
N LYS A 79 -9.28 14.40 9.61
CA LYS A 79 -8.58 14.68 10.88
C LYS A 79 -7.33 13.82 11.00
N ARG A 80 -7.47 12.50 10.78
CA ARG A 80 -6.35 11.56 10.81
C ARG A 80 -5.34 11.84 9.70
N LEU A 81 -5.82 12.13 8.49
CA LEU A 81 -4.96 12.49 7.37
C LEU A 81 -4.10 13.71 7.73
N LYS A 82 -4.71 14.77 8.27
CA LYS A 82 -4.00 15.96 8.70
C LYS A 82 -2.97 15.63 9.78
N GLU A 83 -3.31 14.82 10.78
CA GLU A 83 -2.37 14.38 11.81
C GLU A 83 -1.15 13.64 11.22
N ILE A 84 -1.36 12.74 10.26
CA ILE A 84 -0.29 12.02 9.55
C ILE A 84 0.60 12.99 8.77
N MET A 85 0.00 13.91 8.02
CA MET A 85 0.72 14.89 7.21
C MET A 85 1.53 15.85 8.08
N ASP A 86 0.91 16.42 9.12
CA ASP A 86 1.55 17.39 10.03
C ASP A 86 2.70 16.75 10.79
N TYR A 87 2.55 15.51 11.27
CA TYR A 87 3.61 14.77 11.93
C TYR A 87 4.78 14.51 10.97
N SER A 88 4.51 13.97 9.78
CA SER A 88 5.52 13.63 8.77
C SER A 88 6.28 14.85 8.25
N ASN A 89 5.61 15.99 8.15
CA ASN A 89 6.23 17.26 7.76
C ASN A 89 7.19 17.79 8.84
N LYS A 90 6.87 17.58 10.12
CA LYS A 90 7.67 18.00 11.28
C LYS A 90 8.76 17.00 11.70
N GLU A 91 8.83 15.82 11.08
CA GLU A 91 9.86 14.83 11.39
C GLU A 91 11.29 15.36 11.12
N SER A 92 12.23 14.96 11.99
CA SER A 92 13.64 15.30 11.85
C SER A 92 14.24 14.72 10.56
N LYS A 93 15.32 15.33 10.05
CA LYS A 93 16.03 14.85 8.85
C LYS A 93 16.46 13.38 8.98
N SER A 94 16.93 12.98 10.17
CA SER A 94 17.36 11.61 10.45
C SER A 94 16.21 10.61 10.38
N ALA A 95 15.05 10.92 10.99
CA ALA A 95 13.87 10.08 10.94
C ALA A 95 13.34 9.94 9.49
N ARG A 96 13.26 11.06 8.76
CA ARG A 96 12.84 11.08 7.36
C ARG A 96 13.72 10.19 6.47
N LYS A 97 15.04 10.19 6.71
CA LYS A 97 16.00 9.33 6.01
C LYS A 97 15.78 7.86 6.36
N LEU A 98 15.65 7.53 7.64
CA LEU A 98 15.44 6.16 8.13
C LEU A 98 14.15 5.55 7.54
N TYR A 99 13.01 6.23 7.70
CA TYR A 99 11.74 5.75 7.17
C TYR A 99 11.69 5.75 5.63
N GLY A 100 12.39 6.71 5.00
CA GLY A 100 12.56 6.71 3.55
C GLY A 100 13.29 5.48 3.06
N SER A 101 14.40 5.11 3.71
CA SER A 101 15.15 3.90 3.39
C SER A 101 14.30 2.63 3.58
N TYR A 102 13.50 2.54 4.65
CA TYR A 102 12.60 1.39 4.84
C TYR A 102 11.57 1.26 3.71
N ILE A 103 10.97 2.36 3.27
CA ILE A 103 10.07 2.34 2.11
C ILE A 103 10.80 1.87 0.86
N ILE A 104 11.98 2.40 0.58
CA ILE A 104 12.75 2.05 -0.61
C ILE A 104 13.09 0.56 -0.59
N ILE A 105 13.59 0.05 0.54
CA ILE A 105 13.90 -1.39 0.71
C ILE A 105 12.64 -2.22 0.50
N TYR A 106 11.51 -1.82 1.11
CA TYR A 106 10.24 -2.52 0.96
C TYR A 106 9.80 -2.57 -0.51
N ILE A 107 9.84 -1.44 -1.22
CA ILE A 107 9.52 -1.35 -2.65
C ILE A 107 10.45 -2.23 -3.48
N LEU A 108 11.76 -2.18 -3.25
CA LEU A 108 12.74 -2.99 -3.97
C LEU A 108 12.53 -4.48 -3.73
N ILE A 109 12.20 -4.89 -2.51
CA ILE A 109 11.85 -6.29 -2.20
C ILE A 109 10.56 -6.68 -2.92
N SER A 110 9.50 -5.88 -2.84
CA SER A 110 8.23 -6.15 -3.52
C SER A 110 8.40 -6.29 -5.03
N PHE A 111 9.21 -5.43 -5.67
CA PHE A 111 9.49 -5.55 -7.10
C PHE A 111 10.46 -6.70 -7.42
N GLY A 112 11.46 -6.94 -6.58
CA GLY A 112 12.42 -8.04 -6.75
C GLY A 112 11.74 -9.41 -6.71
N LEU A 113 10.75 -9.58 -5.84
CA LEU A 113 9.96 -10.81 -5.73
C LEU A 113 9.16 -11.13 -7.00
N ILE A 114 8.87 -10.14 -7.85
CA ILE A 114 8.20 -10.37 -9.15
C ILE A 114 9.10 -11.16 -10.08
N PHE A 115 10.41 -10.87 -10.09
CA PHE A 115 11.37 -11.57 -10.95
C PHE A 115 11.69 -12.98 -10.46
N TYR A 116 11.30 -13.31 -9.23
CA TYR A 116 11.51 -14.62 -8.63
C TYR A 116 10.35 -15.60 -8.88
N ILE A 117 9.15 -15.07 -9.17
CA ILE A 117 7.95 -15.85 -9.55
C ILE A 117 7.96 -16.08 -11.06
#